data_AF-A0A915NSY2-F1
#
_entry.id   AF-A0A915NSY2-F1
#
_cell.length_a   1.000
_cell.length_b   1.000
_cell.length_c   1.000
_cell.angle_alpha   90.00
_cell.angle_beta   90.00
_cell.angle_gamma   90.00
#
_symmetry.space_group_name_H-M   'P 1'
#
loop_
_entity.id
_entity.type
_entity.pdbx_description
1 polymer ?
#
loop_
_entity_poly.entity_id
_entity_poly.type
_entity_poly.pdbx_seq_one_letter_code
_entity_poly.pdbx_strand_id
1 'polypeptide(L)'
;DLGGENGTDGVLTRTDRTVRRPLSVREKRDIAVIERLIKGYFIIVRKSIQDLVPKAIMNFLVNNVKENLQSELVRRLYNADDLNTLLSESDAIAQKRAESAEMLKALNKANMVISEIRETHIW
;
A
#
# COMPACT_ATOMS: atom_id res chain seq x y z
N ASP A 1 -8.09 -77.13 7.99
CA ASP A 1 -7.60 -75.74 8.05
C ASP A 1 -8.69 -74.78 7.64
N LEU A 2 -9.37 -74.09 8.54
CA LEU A 2 -8.88 -73.11 9.54
C LEU A 2 -8.16 -71.92 8.90
N GLY A 3 -8.92 -70.82 8.72
CA GLY A 3 -8.61 -69.55 9.39
C GLY A 3 -7.73 -68.51 8.68
N GLY A 4 -8.31 -67.31 8.53
CA GLY A 4 -7.63 -66.00 8.53
C GLY A 4 -7.24 -65.45 7.14
N GLU A 5 -7.46 -64.20 6.77
CA GLU A 5 -7.91 -63.00 7.48
C GLU A 5 -8.42 -61.93 6.49
N ASN A 6 -9.12 -60.96 7.08
CA ASN A 6 -9.17 -59.53 6.73
C ASN A 6 -10.22 -59.02 5.73
N GLY A 7 -11.02 -58.09 6.27
CA GLY A 7 -11.81 -57.18 5.47
C GLY A 7 -13.11 -56.74 6.13
N THR A 8 -13.10 -56.42 7.42
CA THR A 8 -14.13 -55.53 7.99
C THR A 8 -14.03 -54.17 7.30
N ASP A 9 -14.84 -53.93 6.28
CA ASP A 9 -15.22 -52.58 5.82
C ASP A 9 -16.69 -52.60 5.39
N GLY A 10 -17.52 -53.01 6.35
CA GLY A 10 -18.97 -52.99 6.26
C GLY A 10 -19.57 -51.66 6.70
N VAL A 11 -18.99 -50.52 6.35
CA VAL A 11 -19.58 -49.18 6.51
C VAL A 11 -18.93 -48.27 5.47
N LEU A 12 -19.70 -47.42 4.77
CA LEU A 12 -19.38 -46.54 3.62
C LEU A 12 -19.89 -47.17 2.30
N THR A 13 -21.08 -46.90 1.80
CA THR A 13 -21.68 -45.58 1.59
C THR A 13 -23.15 -45.79 1.28
N ARG A 14 -24.02 -45.37 2.18
CA ARG A 14 -25.45 -45.16 1.88
C ARG A 14 -25.58 -43.84 1.14
N THR A 15 -25.03 -43.74 -0.07
CA THR A 15 -25.20 -42.56 -0.93
C THR A 15 -25.52 -43.01 -2.34
N ASP A 16 -26.65 -42.51 -2.82
CA ASP A 16 -27.03 -42.39 -4.23
C ASP A 16 -27.62 -43.63 -4.94
N ARG A 17 -28.79 -44.07 -4.46
CA ARG A 17 -29.75 -44.85 -5.28
C ARG A 17 -31.08 -44.13 -5.44
N THR A 18 -31.08 -42.81 -5.50
CA THR A 18 -32.28 -42.04 -5.84
C THR A 18 -32.18 -41.50 -7.26
N VAL A 19 -32.73 -42.30 -8.19
CA VAL A 19 -33.34 -41.85 -9.45
C VAL A 19 -32.35 -41.38 -10.54
N ARG A 20 -31.68 -42.33 -11.20
CA ARG A 20 -31.26 -42.15 -12.61
C ARG A 20 -32.44 -42.38 -13.58
N ARG A 21 -33.61 -41.80 -13.29
CA ARG A 21 -34.66 -41.69 -14.31
C ARG A 21 -34.28 -40.51 -15.21
N PRO A 22 -34.42 -40.62 -16.54
CA PRO A 22 -34.22 -39.47 -17.40
C PRO A 22 -35.15 -38.35 -16.93
N LEU A 23 -34.57 -37.18 -16.65
CA LEU A 23 -35.32 -36.01 -16.20
C LEU A 23 -36.46 -35.71 -17.19
N SER A 24 -37.64 -35.49 -16.65
CA SER A 24 -38.80 -35.04 -17.42
C SER A 24 -38.48 -33.72 -18.13
N VAL A 25 -39.10 -33.48 -19.29
CA VAL A 25 -38.97 -32.21 -20.03
C VAL A 25 -39.30 -31.02 -19.14
N ARG A 26 -40.24 -31.19 -18.21
CA ARG A 26 -40.59 -30.17 -17.21
C ARG A 26 -39.45 -29.93 -16.22
N GLU A 27 -38.89 -30.99 -15.64
CA GLU A 27 -37.76 -30.89 -14.70
C GLU A 27 -36.54 -30.25 -15.36
N LYS A 28 -36.24 -30.59 -16.62
CA LYS A 28 -35.16 -29.94 -17.39
C LYS A 28 -35.40 -28.44 -17.60
N ARG A 29 -36.65 -28.04 -17.86
CA ARG A 29 -37.02 -26.63 -18.01
C ARG A 29 -36.89 -25.88 -16.68
N ASP A 30 -37.37 -26.47 -15.60
CA ASP A 30 -37.32 -25.88 -14.27
C ASP A 30 -35.86 -25.70 -13.80
N ILE A 31 -35.00 -26.69 -14.05
CA ILE A 31 -33.55 -26.59 -13.80
C ILE A 31 -32.92 -25.44 -14.61
N ALA A 32 -33.26 -25.30 -15.89
CA ALA A 32 -32.74 -24.20 -16.72
C ALA A 32 -33.19 -22.82 -16.21
N VAL A 33 -34.40 -22.71 -15.66
CA VAL A 33 -34.88 -21.48 -15.02
C VAL A 33 -34.07 -21.18 -13.76
N ILE A 34 -33.88 -22.17 -12.89
CA ILE A 34 -33.08 -22.02 -11.66
C ILE A 34 -31.66 -21.58 -12.00
N GLU A 35 -31.03 -22.21 -13.01
CA GLU A 35 -29.68 -21.84 -13.45
C GLU A 35 -29.62 -20.38 -13.93
N ARG A 36 -30.64 -19.93 -14.69
CA ARG A 36 -30.73 -18.54 -15.14
C ARG A 36 -30.89 -17.56 -13.97
N LEU A 37 -31.68 -17.92 -12.96
CA LEU A 37 -31.89 -17.09 -11.77
C LEU A 37 -30.61 -16.96 -10.94
N ILE A 38 -29.90 -18.07 -10.72
CA ILE A 38 -28.61 -18.07 -10.02
C ILE A 38 -27.59 -17.19 -10.76
N LYS A 39 -27.46 -17.36 -12.08
CA LYS A 39 -26.58 -16.53 -12.92
C LYS A 39 -26.97 -15.05 -12.86
N GLY A 40 -28.26 -14.74 -12.93
CA GLY A 40 -28.77 -13.38 -12.82
C GLY A 40 -28.42 -12.73 -11.48
N TYR A 41 -28.70 -13.43 -10.37
CA TYR A 41 -28.39 -12.93 -9.04
C TYR A 41 -26.88 -12.75 -8.83
N PHE A 42 -26.07 -13.72 -9.28
CA PHE A 42 -24.62 -13.65 -9.20
C PHE A 42 -24.06 -12.41 -9.90
N ILE A 43 -24.56 -12.06 -11.09
CA ILE A 43 -24.12 -10.86 -11.81
C ILE A 43 -24.44 -9.59 -11.02
N ILE A 44 -25.62 -9.51 -10.39
CA ILE A 44 -26.03 -8.36 -9.58
C ILE A 44 -25.09 -8.21 -8.38
N VAL A 45 -24.87 -9.29 -7.63
CA VAL A 45 -23.98 -9.29 -6.46
C VAL A 45 -22.54 -8.95 -6.87
N ARG A 46 -22.04 -9.52 -7.97
CA ARG A 46 -20.70 -9.21 -8.48
C ARG A 46 -20.55 -7.72 -8.79
N LYS A 47 -21.53 -7.11 -9.46
CA LYS A 47 -21.54 -5.66 -9.73
C LYS A 47 -21.56 -4.84 -8.44
N SER A 48 -22.34 -5.27 -7.45
CA SER A 48 -22.39 -4.62 -6.14
C SER A 48 -21.03 -4.67 -5.43
N ILE A 49 -20.37 -5.82 -5.42
CA ILE A 49 -19.02 -5.96 -4.83
C ILE A 49 -18.00 -5.07 -5.57
N GLN A 50 -18.05 -5.05 -6.91
CA GLN A 50 -17.18 -4.22 -7.73
C GLN A 50 -17.28 -2.72 -7.41
N ASP A 51 -18.44 -2.25 -6.96
CA ASP A 51 -18.66 -0.86 -6.57
C ASP A 51 -18.34 -0.61 -5.10
N LEU A 52 -18.77 -1.50 -4.21
CA LEU A 52 -18.66 -1.31 -2.76
C LEU A 52 -17.22 -1.46 -2.25
N VAL A 53 -16.42 -2.37 -2.82
CA VAL A 53 -15.05 -2.61 -2.35
C VAL A 53 -14.15 -1.39 -2.57
N PRO A 54 -14.08 -0.79 -3.78
CA PRO A 54 -13.31 0.44 -3.97
C PRO A 54 -13.80 1.59 -3.09
N LYS A 55 -15.12 1.72 -2.89
CA LYS A 55 -15.70 2.73 -1.99
C LYS A 55 -15.28 2.54 -0.53
N ALA A 56 -15.25 1.29 -0.06
CA ALA A 56 -14.78 0.97 1.28
C ALA A 56 -13.29 1.30 1.44
N ILE A 57 -12.43 0.93 0.49
CA ILE A 57 -11.00 1.27 0.51
C ILE A 57 -10.82 2.79 0.51
N MET A 58 -11.57 3.50 -0.35
CA MET A 58 -11.50 4.95 -0.42
C MET A 58 -11.87 5.59 0.92
N ASN A 59 -12.97 5.15 1.53
CA ASN A 59 -13.48 5.74 2.76
C ASN A 59 -12.60 5.41 3.98
N PHE A 60 -12.24 4.14 4.16
CA PHE A 60 -11.58 3.69 5.38
C PHE A 60 -10.06 3.88 5.35
N LEU A 61 -9.43 3.84 4.18
CA LEU A 61 -7.98 3.94 4.07
C LEU A 61 -7.57 5.27 3.45
N VAL A 62 -8.00 5.56 2.22
CA VAL A 62 -7.46 6.69 1.47
C VAL A 62 -7.85 8.03 2.11
N ASN A 63 -9.14 8.22 2.39
CA ASN A 63 -9.63 9.44 3.05
C ASN A 63 -9.07 9.56 4.46
N ASN A 64 -9.04 8.47 5.22
CA ASN A 64 -8.48 8.46 6.57
C ASN A 64 -7.01 8.88 6.59
N VAL A 65 -6.18 8.33 5.69
CA VAL A 65 -4.77 8.73 5.58
C VAL A 65 -4.67 10.18 5.14
N LYS A 66 -5.42 10.60 4.11
CA LYS A 66 -5.39 11.98 3.61
C LYS A 66 -5.69 13.01 4.69
N GLU A 67 -6.69 12.76 5.53
CA GLU A 67 -7.12 13.68 6.60
C GLU A 67 -6.14 13.69 7.77
N ASN A 68 -5.58 12.53 8.15
CA ASN A 68 -4.75 12.41 9.35
C ASN A 68 -3.25 12.56 9.09
N LEU A 69 -2.79 12.46 7.85
CA LEU A 69 -1.37 12.42 7.51
C LEU A 69 -0.63 13.66 8.00
N GLN A 70 -1.19 14.85 7.81
CA GLN A 70 -0.53 16.10 8.22
C GLN A 70 -0.33 16.14 9.74
N SER A 71 -1.39 15.86 10.51
CA SER A 71 -1.32 15.85 11.97
C SER A 71 -0.37 14.79 12.50
N GLU A 72 -0.36 13.58 11.91
CA GLU A 72 0.58 12.53 12.34
C GLU A 72 2.03 12.83 11.94
N LEU A 73 2.28 13.42 10.78
CA LEU A 73 3.62 13.84 10.40
C LEU A 73 4.14 14.91 11.35
N VAL A 74 3.32 15.92 11.70
CA VAL A 74 3.71 16.91 12.70
C VAL A 74 4.02 16.23 14.03
N ARG A 75 3.13 15.38 14.53
CA ARG A 75 3.34 14.69 15.81
C ARG A 75 4.60 13.83 15.83
N ARG A 76 4.91 13.12 14.73
CA ARG A 76 6.05 12.19 14.67
C ARG A 76 7.38 12.87 14.39
N LEU A 77 7.38 13.91 13.54
CA LEU A 77 8.61 14.61 13.14
C LEU A 77 9.02 15.70 14.15
N TYR A 78 8.07 16.22 14.95
CA TYR A 78 8.36 17.20 16.01
C TYR A 78 8.74 16.58 17.36
N ASN A 79 9.12 15.29 17.40
CA ASN A 79 9.67 14.68 18.60
C ASN A 79 11.07 15.27 18.88
N ALA A 80 11.21 15.97 20.01
CA ALA A 80 12.38 16.78 20.32
C ALA A 80 13.70 16.00 20.33
N ASP A 81 13.66 14.71 20.66
CA ASP A 81 14.86 13.86 20.78
C ASP A 81 15.49 13.53 19.42
N ASP A 82 14.67 13.35 18.37
CA ASP A 82 15.13 12.96 17.02
C ASP A 82 15.30 14.16 16.08
N LEU A 83 14.74 15.32 16.43
CA LEU A 83 14.65 16.48 15.54
C LEU A 83 16.02 17.02 15.14
N ASN A 84 16.99 17.05 16.06
CA ASN A 84 18.36 17.49 15.75
C ASN A 84 19.07 16.55 14.77
N THR A 85 18.83 15.24 14.89
CA THR A 85 19.39 14.24 13.98
C THR A 85 18.70 14.31 12.62
N LEU A 86 17.38 14.45 12.59
CA LEU A 86 16.60 14.51 11.35
C LEU A 86 16.87 15.79 10.55
N LEU A 87 17.16 16.90 11.23
CA LEU A 87 17.54 18.19 10.62
C LEU A 87 19.05 18.36 10.46
N SER A 88 19.84 17.33 10.74
CA SER A 88 21.29 17.38 10.54
C SER A 88 21.62 17.56 9.05
N GLU A 89 22.55 18.48 8.76
CA GLU A 89 23.05 18.63 7.40
C GLU A 89 23.95 17.45 7.02
N SER A 90 23.92 17.04 5.75
CA SER A 90 24.85 16.01 5.27
C SER A 90 26.29 16.55 5.21
N ASP A 91 27.28 15.70 5.51
CA ASP A 91 28.71 16.07 5.51
C ASP A 91 29.18 16.74 4.22
N ALA A 92 28.71 16.27 3.06
CA ALA A 92 29.06 16.86 1.77
C ALA A 92 28.57 18.32 1.62
N ILE A 93 27.38 18.62 2.15
CA ILE A 93 26.83 19.98 2.16
C ILE A 93 27.59 20.85 3.18
N ALA A 94 27.90 20.30 4.36
CA ALA A 94 28.69 20.98 5.38
C ALA A 94 30.08 21.38 4.85
N GLN A 95 30.75 20.46 4.16
CA GLN A 95 32.04 20.70 3.53
C GLN A 95 31.96 21.78 2.45
N LYS A 96 30.99 21.68 1.55
CA LYS A 96 30.78 22.69 0.50
C LYS A 96 30.48 24.08 1.07
N ARG A 97 29.73 24.14 2.18
CA ARG A 97 29.46 25.39 2.92
C ARG A 97 30.74 25.96 3.51
N ALA A 98 31.59 25.13 4.11
CA ALA A 98 32.87 25.55 4.68
C ALA A 98 33.81 26.13 3.60
N GLU A 99 33.96 25.44 2.47
CA GLU A 99 34.78 25.89 1.33
C GLU A 99 34.27 27.22 0.74
N SER A 100 32.96 27.35 0.56
CA SER A 100 32.34 28.59 0.07
C SER A 100 32.56 29.76 1.04
N ALA A 101 32.47 29.50 2.35
CA ALA A 101 32.71 30.51 3.38
C ALA A 101 34.19 30.94 3.42
N GLU A 102 35.12 30.01 3.21
CA GLU A 102 36.54 30.31 3.11
C GLU A 102 36.85 31.16 1.88
N MET A 103 36.30 30.80 0.72
CA MET A 103 36.43 31.57 -0.51
C MET A 103 35.87 32.99 -0.35
N LEU A 104 34.72 33.13 0.30
CA LEU A 104 34.12 34.44 0.59
C LEU A 104 35.04 35.30 1.47
N LYS A 105 35.66 34.71 2.51
CA LYS A 105 36.66 35.42 3.34
C LYS A 105 37.85 35.89 2.51
N ALA A 106 38.35 35.06 1.58
CA ALA A 106 39.45 35.43 0.69
C ALA A 106 39.07 36.60 -0.23
N LEU A 107 37.88 36.57 -0.83
CA LEU A 107 37.38 37.65 -1.68
C LEU A 107 37.19 38.96 -0.92
N ASN A 108 36.69 38.91 0.32
CA ASN A 108 36.57 40.10 1.17
C ASN A 108 37.94 40.71 1.50
N LYS A 109 38.96 39.89 1.78
CA LYS A 109 40.33 40.38 1.97
C LYS A 109 40.88 41.02 0.71
N ALA A 110 40.68 40.42 -0.46
CA ALA A 110 41.10 40.98 -1.72
C ALA A 110 40.43 42.35 -2.00
N ASN A 111 39.14 42.48 -1.72
CA ASN A 111 38.43 43.77 -1.81
C ASN A 111 39.02 44.83 -0.88
N MET A 112 39.40 44.46 0.35
CA MET A 112 40.03 45.39 1.30
C MET A 112 41.37 45.90 0.78
N VAL A 113 42.21 45.00 0.25
CA VAL A 113 43.50 45.36 -0.37
C VAL A 113 43.29 46.29 -1.58
N ILE A 114 42.28 46.03 -2.42
CA ILE A 114 41.95 46.92 -3.55
C ILE A 114 41.55 48.32 -3.04
N SER A 115 40.79 48.40 -1.95
CA SER A 115 40.40 49.68 -1.33
C SER A 115 41.62 50.44 -0.81
N GLU A 116 42.54 49.76 -0.12
CA GLU A 116 43.79 50.35 0.39
C GLU A 116 44.65 50.92 -0.75
N ILE A 117 44.81 50.18 -1.86
CA ILE A 117 45.57 50.66 -3.03
C ILE A 117 44.92 51.92 -3.61
N ARG A 118 43.59 51.93 -3.75
CA ARG A 118 42.86 53.09 -4.27
C ARG A 118 43.08 54.33 -3.40
N GLU A 119 43.12 54.18 -2.08
CA GLU A 119 43.41 55.29 -1.16
C GLU A 119 44.87 55.77 -1.29
N THR A 120 45.84 54.86 -1.45
CA THR A 120 47.25 55.25 -1.64
C THR A 120 47.53 55.97 -2.95
N HIS A 121 46.76 55.71 -4.01
CA HIS A 121 46.92 56.40 -5.31
C HIS A 121 46.24 57.80 -5.34
N ILE A 122 45.44 58.14 -4.33
CA ILE A 122 44.79 59.46 -4.23
C ILE A 122 45.71 60.51 -3.58
N TRP A 123 46.85 60.10 -3.01
CA TRP A 123 47.93 60.95 -2.50
C TRP A 123 49.11 61.01 -3.49
#